data_AF-A0A845K0P1-F1
#
_entry.id   AF-A0A845K0P1-F1
#
_cell.length_a   1.000
_cell.length_b   1.000
_cell.length_c   1.000
_cell.angle_alpha   90.00
_cell.angle_beta   90.00
_cell.angle_gamma   90.00
#
_symmetry.space_group_name_H-M   'P 1'
#
loop_
_entity.id
_entity.type
_entity.pdbx_description
1 polymer ?
#
loop_
_entity_poly.entity_id
_entity_poly.type
_entity_poly.pdbx_seq_one_letter_code
_entity_poly.pdbx_strand_id
1 'polypeptide(L)'
;MSKIGPTAIPAFWREQYTGLNNFRLNEFTELTLRQALLFFNSSFDFKQLAWQEIRKYSQTHLVKLASALLENVKASNYKKWGKPGIRAQLLNIKKNTLEMDFIVEGDHQSIHVLNAVSPAFTCSFPFAEYVCDKIDKLGN
;
A
#
# COMPACT_ATOMS: atom_id res chain seq x y z
N MET A 1 -14.27 -7.14 13.70
CA MET A 1 -13.29 -6.38 14.50
C MET A 1 -13.06 -5.04 13.83
N SER A 2 -13.31 -3.91 14.52
CA SER A 2 -13.10 -2.57 13.95
C SER A 2 -11.60 -2.30 13.86
N LYS A 3 -11.04 -2.35 12.66
CA LYS A 3 -9.62 -2.03 12.41
C LYS A 3 -9.50 -0.69 11.70
N ILE A 4 -8.82 0.25 12.33
CA ILE A 4 -8.44 1.55 11.77
C ILE A 4 -6.92 1.59 11.78
N GLY A 5 -6.34 1.59 10.59
CA GLY A 5 -4.90 1.47 10.37
C GLY A 5 -4.64 1.48 8.87
N PRO A 6 -3.41 1.19 8.42
CA PRO A 6 -3.07 1.16 7.00
C PRO A 6 -4.08 0.31 6.23
N THR A 7 -4.75 0.95 5.28
CA THR A 7 -5.83 0.34 4.51
C THR A 7 -5.29 -0.19 3.20
N ALA A 8 -5.74 -1.37 2.77
CA ALA A 8 -5.43 -1.92 1.45
C ALA A 8 -6.45 -1.40 0.40
N ILE A 9 -6.70 -0.10 0.44
CA ILE A 9 -7.58 0.56 -0.52
C ILE A 9 -6.88 0.54 -1.89
N PRO A 10 -7.53 0.03 -2.94
CA PRO A 10 -6.94 -0.04 -4.27
C PRO A 10 -6.73 1.36 -4.85
N ALA A 11 -5.52 1.63 -5.35
CA ALA A 11 -5.23 2.78 -6.20
C ALA A 11 -5.24 2.33 -7.67
N PHE A 12 -5.90 3.07 -8.53
CA PHE A 12 -6.12 2.73 -9.93
C PHE A 12 -5.10 3.37 -10.88
N TRP A 13 -4.37 4.40 -10.47
CA TRP A 13 -3.21 4.93 -11.18
C TRP A 13 -2.15 5.40 -10.18
N ARG A 14 -0.89 5.55 -10.61
CA ARG A 14 0.26 5.72 -9.69
C ARG A 14 0.16 6.97 -8.83
N GLU A 15 -0.46 8.01 -9.38
CA GLU A 15 -0.57 9.35 -8.78
C GLU A 15 -2.01 9.69 -8.34
N GLN A 16 -2.81 8.68 -7.94
CA GLN A 16 -4.18 8.86 -7.45
C GLN A 16 -4.22 9.44 -6.02
N TYR A 17 -3.60 10.60 -5.80
CA TYR A 17 -3.63 11.26 -4.49
C TYR A 17 -4.91 12.07 -4.27
N THR A 18 -5.51 12.64 -5.32
CA THR A 18 -6.68 13.51 -5.17
C THR A 18 -7.62 13.42 -6.38
N GLY A 19 -8.87 13.00 -6.15
CA GLY A 19 -9.91 12.96 -7.19
C GLY A 19 -9.45 12.24 -8.47
N LEU A 20 -9.51 12.93 -9.60
CA LEU A 20 -9.08 12.46 -10.92
C LEU A 20 -7.73 13.06 -11.37
N ASN A 21 -6.95 13.64 -10.46
CA ASN A 21 -5.67 14.26 -10.81
C ASN A 21 -4.67 13.22 -11.32
N ASN A 22 -3.83 13.62 -12.28
CA ASN A 22 -2.80 12.78 -12.90
C ASN A 22 -3.35 11.47 -13.52
N PHE A 23 -4.61 11.47 -13.93
CA PHE A 23 -5.24 10.30 -14.53
C PHE A 23 -4.54 9.88 -15.82
N ARG A 24 -4.24 8.59 -15.94
CA ARG A 24 -3.68 7.96 -17.15
C ARG A 24 -4.45 6.70 -17.46
N LEU A 25 -5.12 6.68 -18.62
CA LEU A 25 -5.96 5.55 -19.02
C LEU A 25 -5.17 4.22 -19.11
N ASN A 26 -3.94 4.27 -19.62
CA ASN A 26 -3.08 3.09 -19.73
C ASN A 26 -2.72 2.51 -18.36
N GLU A 27 -2.43 3.36 -17.37
CA GLU A 27 -2.17 2.91 -16.00
C GLU A 27 -3.45 2.37 -15.35
N PHE A 28 -4.57 3.06 -15.58
CA PHE A 28 -5.88 2.64 -15.08
C PHE A 28 -6.24 1.23 -15.52
N THR A 29 -6.18 0.95 -16.82
CA THR A 29 -6.52 -0.37 -17.34
C THR A 29 -5.56 -1.44 -16.84
N GLU A 30 -4.26 -1.17 -16.88
CA GLU A 30 -3.23 -2.11 -16.39
C GLU A 30 -3.40 -2.43 -14.91
N LEU A 31 -3.47 -1.41 -14.04
CA LEU A 31 -3.57 -1.59 -12.60
C LEU A 31 -4.91 -2.19 -12.20
N THR A 32 -6.01 -1.85 -12.88
CA THR A 32 -7.32 -2.47 -12.62
C THR A 32 -7.27 -3.97 -12.94
N LEU A 33 -6.70 -4.37 -14.08
CA LEU A 33 -6.56 -5.78 -14.46
C LEU A 33 -5.67 -6.54 -13.47
N ARG A 34 -4.53 -5.97 -13.08
CA ARG A 34 -3.62 -6.57 -12.10
C ARG A 34 -4.27 -6.74 -10.72
N GLN A 35 -5.00 -5.72 -10.25
CA GLN A 35 -5.73 -5.77 -8.98
C GLN A 35 -6.87 -6.78 -9.01
N ALA A 36 -7.59 -6.89 -10.14
CA ALA A 36 -8.60 -7.91 -10.33
C ALA A 36 -7.97 -9.32 -10.28
N LEU A 37 -6.86 -9.57 -10.99
CA LEU A 37 -6.15 -10.84 -10.94
C LEU A 37 -5.70 -11.20 -9.52
N LEU A 38 -5.13 -10.25 -8.79
CA LEU A 38 -4.76 -10.41 -7.38
C LEU A 38 -5.96 -10.82 -6.53
N PHE A 39 -7.09 -10.13 -6.70
CA PHE A 39 -8.34 -10.42 -5.98
C PHE A 39 -8.92 -11.79 -6.33
N PHE A 40 -8.81 -12.25 -7.59
CA PHE A 40 -9.31 -13.55 -8.00
C PHE A 40 -8.42 -14.72 -7.55
N ASN A 41 -7.10 -14.53 -7.57
CA ASN A 41 -6.13 -15.56 -7.14
C ASN A 41 -5.99 -15.64 -5.62
N SER A 42 -6.44 -14.62 -4.90
CA SER A 42 -6.43 -14.62 -3.44
C SER A 42 -7.54 -15.52 -2.84
N SER A 43 -7.21 -16.18 -1.73
CA SER A 43 -8.14 -17.02 -0.95
C SER A 43 -9.38 -16.23 -0.50
N PHE A 44 -10.47 -16.93 -0.20
CA PHE A 44 -11.78 -16.36 0.14
C PHE A 44 -11.74 -15.22 1.18
N ASP A 45 -10.84 -15.31 2.17
CA ASP A 45 -10.64 -14.29 3.21
C ASP A 45 -10.23 -12.91 2.66
N PHE A 46 -9.49 -12.86 1.55
CA PHE A 46 -9.06 -11.60 0.94
C PHE A 46 -10.24 -10.84 0.31
N LYS A 47 -11.24 -11.54 -0.23
CA LYS A 47 -12.41 -10.89 -0.84
C LYS A 47 -13.24 -10.15 0.20
N GLN A 48 -13.44 -10.78 1.36
CA GLN A 48 -14.11 -10.16 2.49
C GLN A 48 -13.31 -8.95 3.01
N LEU A 49 -11.99 -9.08 3.10
CA LEU A 49 -11.10 -7.99 3.49
C LEU A 49 -11.18 -6.81 2.51
N ALA A 50 -11.02 -7.07 1.21
CA ALA A 50 -11.08 -6.04 0.17
C ALA A 50 -12.44 -5.32 0.15
N TRP A 51 -13.55 -6.04 0.35
CA TRP A 51 -14.86 -5.39 0.49
C TRP A 51 -14.92 -4.46 1.71
N GLN A 52 -14.35 -4.88 2.85
CA GLN A 52 -14.25 -4.01 4.03
C GLN A 52 -13.37 -2.78 3.76
N GLU A 53 -12.27 -2.94 3.02
CA GLU A 53 -11.38 -1.82 2.66
C GLU A 53 -12.05 -0.84 1.70
N ILE A 54 -12.77 -1.31 0.67
CA ILE A 54 -13.49 -0.43 -0.27
C ILE A 54 -14.52 0.44 0.45
N ARG A 55 -15.23 -0.10 1.45
CA ARG A 55 -16.20 0.68 2.22
C ARG A 55 -15.56 1.84 3.00
N LYS A 56 -14.25 1.80 3.26
CA LYS A 56 -13.50 2.88 3.92
C LYS A 56 -13.27 4.10 3.03
N TYR A 57 -13.56 4.01 1.72
CA TYR A 57 -13.69 5.21 0.87
C TYR A 57 -14.80 6.15 1.35
N SER A 58 -15.80 5.63 2.08
CA SER A 58 -16.84 6.45 2.69
C SER A 58 -16.37 7.03 4.02
N GLN A 59 -16.35 8.36 4.12
CA GLN A 59 -15.97 9.08 5.33
C GLN A 59 -16.90 8.71 6.49
N THR A 60 -18.21 8.59 6.24
CA THR A 60 -19.19 8.23 7.26
C THR A 60 -18.97 6.81 7.78
N HIS A 61 -18.57 5.88 6.90
CA HIS A 61 -18.23 4.52 7.31
C HIS A 61 -16.96 4.50 8.16
N LEU A 62 -15.92 5.24 7.76
CA LEU A 62 -14.68 5.33 8.52
C LEU A 62 -14.90 5.92 9.91
N VAL A 63 -15.70 7.00 10.02
CA VAL A 63 -16.06 7.59 11.31
C VAL A 63 -16.87 6.62 12.17
N LYS A 64 -17.79 5.84 11.57
CA LYS A 64 -18.55 4.81 12.28
C LYS A 64 -17.64 3.71 12.84
N LEU A 65 -16.58 3.34 12.12
CA LEU A 65 -15.57 2.42 12.65
C LEU A 65 -14.79 3.06 13.80
N ALA A 66 -14.48 4.36 13.71
CA ALA A 66 -13.76 5.11 14.73
C ALA A 66 -14.54 5.26 16.03
N SER A 67 -15.85 5.48 15.93
CA SER A 67 -16.73 5.56 17.11
C SER A 67 -16.83 4.26 17.89
N ALA A 68 -16.42 3.13 17.32
CA ALA A 68 -16.33 1.85 18.04
C ALA A 68 -15.04 1.71 18.87
N LEU A 69 -14.05 2.58 18.65
CA LEU A 69 -12.74 2.54 19.33
C LEU A 69 -12.49 3.75 20.22
N LEU A 70 -13.24 4.84 20.04
CA LEU A 70 -13.03 6.13 20.70
C LEU A 70 -14.36 6.71 21.18
N GLU A 71 -14.32 7.42 22.30
CA GLU A 71 -15.47 8.15 22.83
C GLU A 71 -15.68 9.49 22.10
N ASN A 72 -16.91 10.01 22.12
CA ASN A 72 -17.27 11.33 21.60
C ASN A 72 -17.00 11.59 20.09
N VAL A 73 -16.88 10.52 19.30
CA VAL A 73 -16.73 10.61 17.84
C VAL A 73 -18.07 10.95 17.18
N LYS A 74 -18.18 12.15 16.60
CA LYS A 74 -19.36 12.60 15.85
C LYS A 74 -19.00 12.85 14.38
N ALA A 75 -19.78 12.31 13.45
CA ALA A 75 -19.58 12.51 12.00
C ALA A 75 -19.51 13.99 11.58
N SER A 76 -20.25 14.86 12.28
CA SER A 76 -20.22 16.31 12.09
C SER A 76 -18.84 16.96 12.25
N ASN A 77 -17.94 16.33 13.02
CA ASN A 77 -16.62 16.87 13.33
C ASN A 77 -15.61 16.58 12.20
N TYR A 78 -15.90 15.60 11.34
CA TYR A 78 -15.01 15.15 10.27
C TYR A 78 -15.51 15.71 8.94
N LYS A 79 -15.17 16.97 8.65
CA LYS A 79 -15.65 17.68 7.45
C LYS A 79 -14.71 17.59 6.25
N LYS A 80 -13.47 17.18 6.48
CA LYS A 80 -12.40 17.15 5.46
C LYS A 80 -11.64 15.84 5.56
N TRP A 81 -11.18 15.36 4.41
CA TRP A 81 -10.21 14.28 4.35
C TRP A 81 -8.81 14.80 4.67
N GLY A 82 -8.00 13.97 5.33
CA GLY A 82 -6.56 14.19 5.41
C GLY A 82 -5.88 13.98 4.06
N LYS A 83 -4.59 14.32 3.97
CA LYS A 83 -3.79 14.02 2.79
C LYS A 83 -3.59 12.50 2.68
N PRO A 84 -3.99 11.84 1.58
CA PRO A 84 -3.73 10.41 1.41
C PRO A 84 -2.27 10.18 1.04
N GLY A 85 -1.79 8.96 1.30
CA GLY A 85 -0.51 8.46 0.85
C GLY A 85 -0.70 7.14 0.10
N ILE A 86 0.07 6.93 -0.97
CA ILE A 86 0.08 5.68 -1.73
C ILE A 86 1.35 4.90 -1.34
N ARG A 87 1.17 3.63 -0.98
CA ARG A 87 2.30 2.74 -0.68
C ARG A 87 2.84 2.17 -2.00
N ALA A 88 4.07 2.52 -2.35
CA ALA A 88 4.79 1.86 -3.44
C ALA A 88 5.18 0.45 -2.99
N GLN A 89 4.34 -0.54 -3.31
CA GLN A 89 4.57 -1.94 -2.99
C GLN A 89 4.79 -2.74 -4.28
N LEU A 90 5.85 -3.54 -4.30
CA LEU A 90 6.22 -4.34 -5.45
C LEU A 90 5.22 -5.48 -5.67
N LEU A 91 4.79 -5.63 -6.93
CA LEU A 91 3.92 -6.72 -7.38
C LEU A 91 4.76 -7.73 -8.17
N ASN A 92 4.80 -8.97 -7.68
CA ASN A 92 5.38 -10.08 -8.41
C ASN A 92 4.40 -10.57 -9.49
N ILE A 93 4.67 -10.22 -10.75
CA ILE A 93 3.78 -10.52 -11.87
C ILE A 93 3.76 -12.01 -12.26
N LYS A 94 4.80 -12.77 -11.89
CA LYS A 94 4.89 -14.21 -12.18
C LYS A 94 4.05 -15.00 -11.18
N LYS A 95 4.11 -14.62 -9.90
CA LYS A 95 3.35 -15.25 -8.82
C LYS A 95 1.97 -14.64 -8.61
N ASN A 96 1.71 -13.45 -9.18
CA ASN A 96 0.53 -12.63 -8.89
C ASN A 96 0.37 -12.39 -7.38
N THR A 97 1.43 -11.92 -6.71
CA THR A 97 1.45 -11.64 -5.28
C THR A 97 2.14 -10.32 -4.98
N LEU A 98 1.69 -9.61 -3.96
CA LEU A 98 2.40 -8.45 -3.43
C LEU A 98 3.58 -8.92 -2.58
N GLU A 99 4.76 -8.36 -2.82
CA GLU A 99 5.94 -8.67 -2.03
C GLU A 99 5.85 -7.96 -0.68
N MET A 100 6.08 -8.72 0.38
CA MET A 100 5.84 -8.26 1.76
C MET A 100 7.14 -7.86 2.47
N ASP A 101 8.27 -8.36 2.01
CA ASP A 101 9.59 -8.15 2.62
C ASP A 101 10.45 -7.17 1.80
N PHE A 102 11.58 -6.75 2.34
CA PHE A 102 12.55 -5.94 1.62
C PHE A 102 13.14 -6.71 0.44
N ILE A 103 13.12 -6.08 -0.73
CA ILE A 103 13.77 -6.62 -1.93
C ILE A 103 14.81 -5.62 -2.38
N VAL A 104 16.06 -6.04 -2.26
CA VAL A 104 17.24 -5.30 -2.69
C VAL A 104 18.02 -6.19 -3.64
N GLU A 105 18.20 -5.73 -4.87
CA GLU A 105 18.96 -6.43 -5.92
C GLU A 105 20.13 -5.55 -6.35
N GLY A 106 21.19 -6.13 -6.89
CA GLY A 106 22.34 -5.36 -7.32
C GLY A 106 23.50 -6.23 -7.74
N ASP A 107 24.54 -5.57 -8.22
CA ASP A 107 25.82 -6.13 -8.62
C ASP A 107 26.98 -5.21 -8.18
N HIS A 108 28.17 -5.46 -8.71
CA HIS A 108 29.37 -4.67 -8.42
C HIS A 108 29.31 -3.20 -8.91
N GLN A 109 28.35 -2.84 -9.76
CA GLN A 109 28.20 -1.47 -10.29
C GLN A 109 27.06 -0.70 -9.63
N SER A 110 25.98 -1.37 -9.24
CA SER A 110 24.80 -0.69 -8.71
C SER A 110 23.95 -1.55 -7.77
N ILE A 111 23.22 -0.87 -6.90
CA ILE A 111 22.21 -1.48 -6.03
C ILE A 111 20.84 -0.83 -6.26
N HIS A 112 19.80 -1.64 -6.23
CA HIS A 112 18.41 -1.27 -6.45
C HIS A 112 17.54 -1.74 -5.29
N VAL A 113 16.87 -0.80 -4.63
CA VAL A 113 15.86 -1.09 -3.61
C VAL A 113 14.51 -1.17 -4.30
N LEU A 114 14.07 -2.40 -4.61
CA LEU A 114 12.86 -2.66 -5.39
C LEU A 114 11.59 -2.69 -4.53
N ASN A 115 11.70 -3.12 -3.28
CA ASN A 115 10.60 -3.12 -2.33
C ASN A 115 11.11 -2.64 -0.96
N ALA A 116 10.72 -1.43 -0.55
CA ALA A 116 11.00 -0.87 0.78
C ALA A 116 9.69 -0.45 1.43
N VAL A 117 8.91 -1.46 1.82
CA VAL A 117 7.59 -1.25 2.42
C VAL A 117 7.63 -1.38 3.93
N SER A 118 6.52 -1.12 4.65
CA SER A 118 6.49 -1.25 6.12
C SER A 118 7.16 -2.57 6.56
N PRO A 119 8.22 -2.52 7.40
CA PRO A 119 8.58 -1.45 8.34
C PRO A 119 9.63 -0.41 7.88
N ALA A 120 9.92 -0.24 6.57
CA ALA A 120 11.00 0.61 6.05
C ALA A 120 11.18 1.97 6.75
N PHE A 121 10.09 2.71 6.96
CA PHE A 121 10.15 4.01 7.63
C PHE A 121 10.60 3.91 9.09
N THR A 122 10.02 2.96 9.84
CA THR A 122 10.31 2.75 11.26
C THR A 122 11.67 2.13 11.52
N CYS A 123 12.22 1.35 10.58
CA CYS A 123 13.54 0.75 10.67
C CYS A 123 14.53 1.35 9.66
N SER A 124 14.40 2.62 9.32
CA SER A 124 15.16 3.26 8.25
C SER A 124 16.68 3.22 8.50
N PHE A 125 17.14 3.41 9.74
CA PHE A 125 18.57 3.32 10.08
C PHE A 125 19.14 1.89 9.94
N PRO A 126 18.57 0.85 10.59
CA PRO A 126 19.01 -0.53 10.35
C PRO A 126 18.89 -0.98 8.88
N PHE A 127 17.86 -0.51 8.18
CA PHE A 127 17.68 -0.84 6.77
C PHE A 127 18.76 -0.18 5.90
N ALA A 128 19.17 1.05 6.20
CA ALA A 128 20.28 1.70 5.51
C ALA A 128 21.60 0.95 5.74
N GLU A 129 21.89 0.53 6.98
CA GLU A 129 23.06 -0.29 7.30
C GLU A 129 23.05 -1.62 6.53
N TYR A 130 21.91 -2.32 6.50
CA TYR A 130 21.73 -3.53 5.70
C TYR A 130 22.03 -3.31 4.20
N VAL A 131 21.60 -2.17 3.64
CA VAL A 131 21.87 -1.82 2.24
C VAL A 131 23.36 -1.55 2.03
N CYS A 132 24.00 -0.78 2.90
CA CYS A 132 25.44 -0.50 2.84
C CYS A 132 26.28 -1.78 2.90
N ASP A 133 26.00 -2.67 3.86
CA ASP A 133 26.67 -3.97 3.98
C ASP A 133 26.54 -4.81 2.70
N LYS A 134 25.41 -4.70 2.01
CA LYS A 134 25.16 -5.43 0.76
C LYS A 134 25.96 -4.84 -0.40
N ILE A 135 26.10 -3.51 -0.45
CA ILE A 135 26.97 -2.83 -1.43
C ILE A 135 28.42 -3.29 -1.24
N ASP A 136 28.93 -3.28 -0.01
CA ASP A 136 30.31 -3.66 0.28
C ASP A 136 30.60 -5.13 -0.10
N LYS A 137 29.64 -6.03 0.11
CA LYS A 137 29.78 -7.45 -0.27
C LYS A 137 29.73 -7.70 -1.78
N LEU A 138 29.11 -6.80 -2.56
CA LEU A 138 29.00 -6.93 -4.01
C LEU A 138 30.14 -6.22 -4.75
N GLY A 139 30.75 -5.21 -4.14
CA GLY A 139 31.88 -4.46 -4.69
C GLY A 139 33.25 -5.10 -4.43
N ASN A 140 33.35 -6.00 -3.45
CA ASN A 140 34.53 -6.83 -3.20
C ASN A 140 34.45 -8.15 -3.98
#